data_AF-A0AAE1HZ52-F1
#
_entry.id   AF-A0AAE1HZ52-F1
#
_cell.length_a   1.000
_cell.length_b   1.000
_cell.length_c   1.000
_cell.angle_alpha   90.00
_cell.angle_beta   90.00
_cell.angle_gamma   90.00
#
_symmetry.space_group_name_H-M   'P 1'
#
loop_
_entity.id
_entity.type
_entity.pdbx_description
1 polymer ?
#
loop_
_entity_poly.entity_id
_entity_poly.type
_entity_poly.pdbx_seq_one_letter_code
_entity_poly.pdbx_strand_id
1 'polypeptide(L)'
;MANKPEYYGYEGPLLDKNFYCISSMKQKAAAEFNAWHDEQTSKGFVFNFRRELIDYCISDVTILRQACHAFRSLFEQTAGFDPMFNCMTLSSACMAAFRRNFLKPDTIGIVPPGGYHGRGKQSHIALKWLDYESHKLGRVISTIYTDREISVMGRRVDGYVEIPQLDGTVDKRIYQFHGCYWHHCPTHFPANEDSGENRYEKTQQLTSLFRRNGFTVVEKWECEFMSDLASDPDTKAYFEAHPTTRTPPLGLRDALAGGRTSALKWYYKADLAKGEKK
;
A
#
# COMPACT_ATOMS: atom_id res chain seq x y z
N MET A 1 -41.25 7.11 0.29
CA MET A 1 -40.54 8.40 0.49
C MET A 1 -41.19 9.46 -0.37
N ALA A 2 -41.44 10.65 0.18
CA ALA A 2 -42.16 11.75 -0.49
C ALA A 2 -41.37 12.50 -1.57
N ASN A 3 -40.03 12.43 -1.55
CA ASN A 3 -39.18 13.15 -2.51
C ASN A 3 -39.20 12.47 -3.89
N LYS A 4 -40.26 12.74 -4.65
CA LYS A 4 -40.46 12.26 -6.03
C LYS A 4 -41.06 13.38 -6.88
N PRO A 5 -40.78 13.41 -8.20
CA PRO A 5 -41.30 14.44 -9.11
C PRO A 5 -42.82 14.65 -9.07
N GLU A 6 -43.58 13.57 -8.85
CA GLU A 6 -45.04 13.57 -8.74
C GLU A 6 -45.58 14.45 -7.60
N TYR A 7 -44.78 14.70 -6.55
CA TYR A 7 -45.18 15.52 -5.40
C TYR A 7 -44.62 16.96 -5.45
N TYR A 8 -43.81 17.34 -6.44
CA TYR A 8 -43.17 18.67 -6.45
C TYR A 8 -44.15 19.83 -6.66
N GLY A 9 -45.31 19.55 -7.26
CA GLY A 9 -46.42 20.50 -7.37
C GLY A 9 -47.46 20.36 -6.26
N TYR A 10 -47.23 19.52 -5.25
CA TYR A 10 -48.21 19.24 -4.21
C TYR A 10 -48.37 20.42 -3.25
N GLU A 11 -49.63 20.80 -3.04
CA GLU A 11 -50.06 21.74 -2.01
C GLU A 11 -51.34 21.20 -1.37
N GLY A 12 -51.31 20.98 -0.06
CA GLY A 12 -52.43 20.36 0.65
C GLY A 12 -52.07 20.02 2.10
N PRO A 13 -52.85 19.15 2.76
CA PRO A 13 -52.51 18.65 4.09
C PRO A 13 -51.13 17.97 4.13
N LEU A 14 -50.58 17.75 5.31
CA LEU A 14 -49.37 16.94 5.43
C LEU A 14 -49.55 15.56 4.79
N LEU A 15 -48.52 15.11 4.07
CA LEU A 15 -48.49 13.76 3.50
C LEU A 15 -48.60 12.70 4.60
N ASP A 16 -49.05 11.52 4.21
CA ASP A 16 -49.18 10.38 5.12
C ASP A 16 -47.83 10.00 5.76
N LYS A 17 -47.87 9.56 7.02
CA LYS A 17 -46.70 9.17 7.82
C LYS A 17 -45.80 8.15 7.11
N ASN A 18 -46.36 7.27 6.27
CA ASN A 18 -45.59 6.27 5.51
C ASN A 18 -44.60 6.89 4.50
N PHE A 19 -44.79 8.15 4.11
CA PHE A 19 -43.88 8.82 3.19
C PHE A 19 -42.59 9.34 3.83
N TYR A 20 -42.46 9.33 5.16
CA TYR A 20 -41.34 9.91 5.90
C TYR A 20 -40.32 8.89 6.41
N CYS A 21 -40.39 7.63 5.93
CA CYS A 21 -39.41 6.60 6.29
C CYS A 21 -39.26 6.37 7.80
N ILE A 22 -40.36 6.48 8.56
CA ILE A 22 -40.37 6.33 10.02
C ILE A 22 -39.78 4.98 10.47
N SER A 23 -39.93 3.94 9.66
CA SER A 23 -39.38 2.60 9.93
C SER A 23 -37.85 2.55 10.03
N SER A 24 -37.12 3.49 9.43
CA SER A 24 -35.65 3.58 9.57
C SER A 24 -35.20 4.49 10.72
N MET A 25 -36.13 5.17 11.39
CA MET A 25 -35.82 6.03 12.53
C MET A 25 -35.62 5.22 13.81
N LYS A 26 -34.79 5.74 14.73
CA LYS A 26 -34.69 5.20 16.10
C LYS A 26 -36.00 5.47 16.85
N GLN A 27 -36.36 4.59 17.79
CA GLN A 27 -37.63 4.67 18.54
C GLN A 27 -37.96 6.07 19.09
N LYS A 28 -36.99 6.76 19.70
CA LYS A 28 -37.20 8.11 20.24
C LYS A 28 -37.56 9.13 19.14
N ALA A 29 -36.79 9.15 18.05
CA ALA A 29 -37.03 10.07 16.93
C ALA A 29 -38.36 9.77 16.22
N ALA A 30 -38.74 8.50 16.10
CA ALA A 30 -40.02 8.09 15.55
C ALA A 30 -41.20 8.59 16.42
N ALA A 31 -41.07 8.52 17.75
CA ALA A 31 -42.09 9.03 18.68
C ALA A 31 -42.23 10.56 18.60
N GLU A 32 -41.10 11.29 18.58
CA GLU A 32 -41.08 12.75 18.41
C GLU A 32 -41.69 13.18 17.07
N PHE A 33 -41.35 12.48 15.98
CA PHE A 33 -41.94 12.74 14.67
C PHE A 33 -43.46 12.51 14.66
N ASN A 34 -43.94 11.41 15.23
CA ASN A 34 -45.37 11.11 15.25
C ASN A 34 -46.16 12.18 16.00
N ALA A 35 -45.66 12.61 17.17
CA ALA A 35 -46.29 13.68 17.95
C ALA A 35 -46.32 15.00 17.17
N TRP A 36 -45.22 15.38 16.53
CA TRP A 36 -45.15 16.57 15.69
C TRP A 36 -46.12 16.49 14.49
N HIS A 37 -46.18 15.36 13.79
CA HIS A 37 -47.04 15.18 12.62
C HIS A 37 -48.53 15.25 12.99
N ASP A 38 -48.92 14.61 14.10
CA ASP A 38 -50.30 14.66 14.61
C ASP A 38 -50.68 16.10 15.02
N GLU A 39 -49.76 16.82 15.66
CA GLU A 39 -49.95 18.23 16.04
C GLU A 39 -50.14 19.12 14.79
N GLN A 40 -49.26 19.01 13.79
CA GLN A 40 -49.36 19.84 12.58
C GLN A 40 -50.62 19.52 11.75
N THR A 41 -51.01 18.25 11.71
CA THR A 41 -52.26 17.82 11.07
C THR A 41 -53.47 18.42 11.79
N SER A 42 -53.48 18.41 13.13
CA SER A 42 -54.56 19.00 13.93
C SER A 42 -54.70 20.52 13.76
N LYS A 43 -53.60 21.21 13.46
CA LYS A 43 -53.57 22.66 13.20
C LYS A 43 -54.00 23.03 11.77
N GLY A 44 -54.26 22.04 10.91
CA GLY A 44 -54.60 22.29 9.51
C GLY A 44 -53.45 22.87 8.70
N PHE A 45 -52.21 22.50 9.04
CA PHE A 45 -51.03 23.00 8.33
C PHE A 45 -51.08 22.63 6.83
N VAL A 46 -50.94 23.64 5.96
CA VAL A 46 -50.88 23.46 4.51
C VAL A 46 -49.42 23.28 4.10
N PHE A 47 -49.09 22.06 3.71
CA PHE A 47 -47.81 21.65 3.21
C PHE A 47 -47.70 21.96 1.71
N ASN A 48 -46.79 22.87 1.36
CA ASN A 48 -46.41 23.14 -0.03
C ASN A 48 -45.02 22.55 -0.30
N PHE A 49 -44.97 21.47 -1.07
CA PHE A 49 -43.73 20.69 -1.22
C PHE A 49 -42.57 21.55 -1.75
N ARG A 50 -42.83 22.39 -2.74
CA ARG A 50 -41.80 23.22 -3.39
C ARG A 50 -41.21 24.24 -2.42
N ARG A 51 -42.05 24.93 -1.65
CA ARG A 51 -41.60 25.92 -0.67
C ARG A 51 -40.77 25.26 0.42
N GLU A 52 -41.27 24.20 1.04
CA GLU A 52 -40.58 23.50 2.13
C GLU A 52 -39.25 22.89 1.66
N LEU A 53 -39.18 22.39 0.42
CA LEU A 53 -37.92 21.88 -0.15
C LEU A 53 -36.88 23.00 -0.33
N ILE A 54 -37.31 24.17 -0.84
CA ILE A 54 -36.42 25.32 -1.01
C ILE A 54 -35.92 25.80 0.35
N ASP A 55 -36.81 25.96 1.32
CA ASP A 55 -36.47 26.42 2.67
C ASP A 55 -35.51 25.44 3.37
N TYR A 56 -35.75 24.13 3.21
CA TYR A 56 -34.83 23.09 3.68
C TYR A 56 -33.45 23.22 3.03
N CYS A 57 -33.37 23.33 1.70
CA CYS A 57 -32.09 23.45 1.00
C CYS A 57 -31.32 24.71 1.41
N ILE A 58 -32.01 25.85 1.59
CA ILE A 58 -31.39 27.09 2.06
C ILE A 58 -30.85 26.90 3.49
N SER A 59 -31.64 26.31 4.37
CA SER A 59 -31.26 26.04 5.76
C SER A 59 -30.06 25.09 5.84
N ASP A 60 -30.08 23.99 5.10
CA ASP A 60 -29.01 22.97 5.08
C ASP A 60 -27.67 23.58 4.61
N VAL A 61 -27.67 24.29 3.47
CA VAL A 61 -26.47 24.97 2.97
C VAL A 61 -26.00 26.06 3.94
N THR A 62 -26.92 26.77 4.60
CA THR A 62 -26.57 27.80 5.59
C THR A 62 -25.86 27.20 6.80
N ILE A 63 -26.40 26.10 7.34
CA ILE A 63 -25.81 25.38 8.48
C ILE A 63 -24.44 24.80 8.11
N LEU A 64 -24.34 24.14 6.95
CA LEU A 64 -23.06 23.58 6.48
C LEU A 64 -22.00 24.66 6.30
N ARG A 65 -22.36 25.81 5.71
CA ARG A 65 -21.47 26.96 5.57
C ARG A 65 -21.00 27.49 6.92
N GLN A 66 -21.91 27.66 7.88
CA GLN A 66 -21.59 28.13 9.24
C GLN A 66 -20.69 27.14 9.97
N ALA A 67 -20.96 25.84 9.85
CA ALA A 67 -20.14 24.78 10.42
C ALA A 67 -18.72 24.78 9.81
N CYS A 68 -18.60 24.94 8.49
CA CYS A 68 -17.30 25.07 7.83
C CYS A 68 -16.52 26.30 8.31
N HIS A 69 -17.19 27.45 8.50
CA HIS A 69 -16.55 28.65 9.03
C HIS A 69 -16.06 28.46 10.47
N ALA A 70 -16.88 27.84 11.33
CA ALA A 70 -16.50 27.52 12.70
C ALA A 70 -15.33 26.53 12.75
N PHE A 71 -15.37 25.46 11.94
CA PHE A 71 -14.28 24.50 11.80
C PHE A 71 -12.98 25.18 11.38
N ARG A 72 -13.03 25.99 10.31
CA ARG A 72 -11.85 26.72 9.80
C ARG A 72 -11.27 27.63 10.88
N SER A 73 -12.11 28.39 11.57
CA SER A 73 -11.68 29.32 12.63
C SER A 73 -11.01 28.58 13.79
N LEU A 74 -11.61 27.50 14.27
CA LEU A 74 -11.08 26.69 15.37
C LEU A 74 -9.77 26.00 14.98
N PHE A 75 -9.70 25.49 13.74
CA PHE A 75 -8.50 24.83 13.24
C PHE A 75 -7.36 25.82 13.05
N GLU A 76 -7.62 27.01 12.49
CA GLU A 76 -6.62 28.08 12.35
C GLU A 76 -6.05 28.49 13.71
N GLN A 77 -6.90 28.65 14.73
CA GLN A 77 -6.47 28.97 16.10
C GLN A 77 -5.59 27.87 16.71
N THR A 78 -5.90 26.61 16.44
CA THR A 78 -5.19 25.45 17.03
C THR A 78 -3.92 25.10 16.27
N ALA A 79 -3.97 25.16 14.93
CA ALA A 79 -2.94 24.66 14.04
C ALA A 79 -2.05 25.76 13.44
N GLY A 80 -2.50 27.02 13.46
CA GLY A 80 -1.76 28.17 12.93
C GLY A 80 -1.75 28.27 11.40
N PHE A 81 -2.71 27.64 10.72
CA PHE A 81 -2.93 27.79 9.28
C PHE A 81 -4.36 27.41 8.87
N ASP A 82 -4.78 27.91 7.71
CA ASP A 82 -6.08 27.58 7.12
C ASP A 82 -6.07 26.15 6.53
N PRO A 83 -6.84 25.20 7.08
CA PRO A 83 -6.89 23.84 6.56
C PRO A 83 -7.54 23.76 5.17
N MET A 84 -8.45 24.67 4.81
CA MET A 84 -9.18 24.63 3.53
C MET A 84 -8.33 25.12 2.37
N PHE A 85 -7.39 26.03 2.61
CA PHE A 85 -6.47 26.51 1.59
C PHE A 85 -5.28 25.56 1.38
N ASN A 86 -4.76 24.98 2.47
CA ASN A 86 -3.51 24.23 2.43
C ASN A 86 -3.70 22.71 2.27
N CYS A 87 -4.92 22.18 2.45
CA CYS A 87 -5.17 20.75 2.48
C CYS A 87 -6.51 20.39 1.79
N MET A 88 -6.48 19.40 0.89
CA MET A 88 -7.70 18.91 0.24
C MET A 88 -8.57 18.03 1.15
N THR A 89 -7.99 17.40 2.17
CA THR A 89 -8.68 16.43 3.04
C THR A 89 -8.43 16.71 4.52
N LEU A 90 -9.37 16.30 5.37
CA LEU A 90 -9.24 16.40 6.83
C LEU A 90 -8.00 15.65 7.34
N SER A 91 -7.73 14.46 6.81
CA SER A 91 -6.53 13.69 7.17
C SER A 91 -5.24 14.43 6.81
N SER A 92 -5.20 15.11 5.65
CA SER A 92 -4.07 15.95 5.26
C SER A 92 -3.89 17.13 6.22
N ALA A 93 -4.98 17.80 6.60
CA ALA A 93 -4.95 18.91 7.56
C ALA A 93 -4.43 18.46 8.93
N CYS A 94 -4.96 17.35 9.47
CA CYS A 94 -4.50 16.78 10.73
C CYS A 94 -3.03 16.39 10.69
N MET A 95 -2.56 15.79 9.59
CA MET A 95 -1.16 15.41 9.43
C MET A 95 -0.23 16.62 9.27
N ALA A 96 -0.69 17.69 8.61
CA ALA A 96 0.05 18.95 8.52
C ALA A 96 0.16 19.63 9.90
N ALA A 97 -0.95 19.70 10.64
CA ALA A 97 -0.96 20.22 12.02
C ALA A 97 -0.05 19.40 12.95
N PHE A 98 -0.12 18.06 12.86
CA PHE A 98 0.74 17.16 13.62
C PHE A 98 2.23 17.41 13.33
N ARG A 99 2.62 17.38 12.06
CA ARG A 99 4.02 17.59 11.64
C ARG A 99 4.56 18.96 12.01
N ARG A 100 3.72 20.00 11.98
CA ARG A 100 4.13 21.38 12.27
C ARG A 100 4.25 21.65 13.77
N ASN A 101 3.28 21.20 14.56
CA ASN A 101 3.11 21.68 15.94
C ASN A 101 3.45 20.64 17.01
N PHE A 102 3.39 19.35 16.67
CA PHE A 102 3.47 18.26 17.67
C PHE A 102 4.62 17.28 17.42
N LEU A 103 5.09 17.18 16.18
CA LEU A 103 6.18 16.29 15.82
C LEU A 103 7.52 16.84 16.34
N LYS A 104 8.11 16.12 17.29
CA LYS A 104 9.42 16.48 17.82
C LYS A 104 10.52 16.23 16.78
N PRO A 105 11.56 17.07 16.72
CA PRO A 105 12.73 16.82 15.88
C PRO A 105 13.30 15.42 16.08
N ASP A 106 13.80 14.81 15.01
CA ASP A 106 14.52 13.52 15.00
C ASP A 106 13.77 12.32 15.58
N THR A 107 12.43 12.37 15.62
CA THR A 107 11.59 11.26 16.10
C THR A 107 11.05 10.34 15.01
N ILE A 108 11.09 10.78 13.75
CA ILE A 108 10.66 9.99 12.59
C ILE A 108 11.84 9.88 11.62
N GLY A 109 12.21 8.64 11.27
CA GLY A 109 13.17 8.39 10.20
C GLY A 109 12.59 8.78 8.85
N ILE A 110 13.18 9.76 8.18
CA ILE A 110 12.83 10.13 6.81
C ILE A 110 13.56 9.20 5.86
N VAL A 111 12.80 8.39 5.12
CA VAL A 111 13.36 7.55 4.06
C VAL A 111 13.73 8.47 2.89
N PRO A 112 15.02 8.59 2.51
CA PRO A 112 15.41 9.40 1.37
C PRO A 112 14.87 8.80 0.06
N PRO A 113 14.70 9.60 -1.01
CA PRO A 113 14.39 9.07 -2.34
C PRO A 113 15.41 7.99 -2.73
N GLY A 114 14.96 6.74 -2.95
CA GLY A 114 15.83 5.59 -3.19
C GLY A 114 16.09 4.67 -1.98
N GLY A 115 15.56 5.01 -0.80
CA GLY A 115 15.71 4.23 0.43
C GLY A 115 17.04 4.46 1.13
N TYR A 116 17.17 3.99 2.37
CA TYR A 116 18.40 4.15 3.17
C TYR A 116 19.64 3.49 2.58
N HIS A 117 19.45 2.55 1.65
CA HIS A 117 20.55 1.72 1.17
C HIS A 117 21.27 2.27 -0.05
N GLY A 118 20.73 3.26 -0.78
CA GLY A 118 21.38 3.96 -1.91
C GLY A 118 21.91 3.08 -3.07
N ARG A 119 21.91 1.77 -2.88
CA ARG A 119 22.39 0.69 -3.73
C ARG A 119 21.12 0.04 -4.28
N GLY A 120 21.14 -0.30 -5.56
CA GLY A 120 20.01 -0.79 -6.37
C GLY A 120 19.04 -1.78 -5.72
N LYS A 121 17.90 -1.98 -6.38
CA LYS A 121 16.79 -2.80 -5.87
C LYS A 121 17.12 -4.29 -6.00
N GLN A 122 17.61 -4.92 -4.93
CA GLN A 122 17.71 -6.38 -4.84
C GLN A 122 16.86 -6.89 -3.68
N SER A 123 16.02 -7.90 -3.94
CA SER A 123 15.13 -8.44 -2.92
C SER A 123 15.91 -9.24 -1.87
N HIS A 124 15.46 -9.20 -0.61
CA HIS A 124 16.10 -9.97 0.46
C HIS A 124 16.13 -11.48 0.16
N ILE A 125 15.10 -12.00 -0.50
CA ILE A 125 15.03 -13.39 -0.92
C ILE A 125 16.01 -13.73 -2.05
N ALA A 126 16.24 -12.84 -3.00
CA ALA A 126 17.26 -13.03 -4.03
C ALA A 126 18.66 -13.13 -3.43
N LEU A 127 18.96 -12.29 -2.42
CA LEU A 127 20.24 -12.33 -1.71
C LEU A 127 20.44 -13.65 -0.95
N LYS A 128 19.38 -14.16 -0.30
CA LYS A 128 19.40 -15.48 0.34
C LYS A 128 19.75 -16.58 -0.65
N TRP A 129 19.09 -16.58 -1.80
CA TRP A 129 19.38 -17.55 -2.85
C TRP A 129 20.82 -17.47 -3.33
N LEU A 130 21.36 -16.26 -3.55
CA LEU A 130 22.76 -16.08 -3.96
C LEU A 130 23.76 -16.51 -2.89
N ASP A 131 23.47 -16.29 -1.60
CA ASP A 131 24.31 -16.79 -0.51
C ASP A 131 24.38 -18.34 -0.53
N TYR A 132 23.25 -19.00 -0.80
CA TYR A 132 23.19 -20.46 -0.94
C TYR A 132 23.91 -20.98 -2.18
N GLU A 133 23.75 -20.33 -3.33
CA GLU A 133 24.49 -20.68 -4.56
C GLU A 133 25.99 -20.46 -4.41
N SER A 134 26.40 -19.41 -3.69
CA SER A 134 27.80 -19.14 -3.38
C SER A 134 28.41 -20.25 -2.51
N HIS A 135 27.66 -20.76 -1.54
CA HIS A 135 28.05 -21.91 -0.73
C HIS A 135 28.19 -23.19 -1.58
N LYS A 136 27.21 -23.50 -2.43
CA LYS A 136 27.27 -24.66 -3.34
C LYS A 136 28.48 -24.61 -4.27
N LEU A 137 28.82 -23.42 -4.74
CA LEU A 137 29.96 -23.22 -5.63
C LEU A 137 31.31 -23.22 -4.89
N GLY A 138 31.31 -23.00 -3.57
CA GLY A 138 32.52 -22.79 -2.77
C GLY A 138 33.27 -21.51 -3.16
N ARG A 139 32.60 -20.54 -3.79
CA ARG A 139 33.18 -19.27 -4.27
C ARG A 139 32.24 -18.12 -4.00
N VAL A 140 32.80 -16.95 -3.69
CA VAL A 140 32.03 -15.72 -3.48
C VAL A 140 31.46 -15.24 -4.80
N ILE A 141 30.13 -15.18 -4.89
CA ILE A 141 29.43 -14.57 -6.04
C ILE A 141 29.46 -13.05 -5.86
N SER A 142 29.83 -12.33 -6.93
CA SER A 142 29.78 -10.88 -6.92
C SER A 142 28.33 -10.41 -6.99
N THR A 143 27.90 -9.66 -5.98
CA THR A 143 26.54 -9.14 -5.80
C THR A 143 26.59 -7.64 -5.52
N ILE A 144 25.43 -6.97 -5.46
CA ILE A 144 25.37 -5.54 -5.13
C ILE A 144 25.98 -5.19 -3.75
N TYR A 145 26.09 -6.16 -2.85
CA TYR A 145 26.63 -5.98 -1.51
C TYR A 145 28.13 -6.27 -1.40
N THR A 146 28.70 -7.05 -2.33
CA THR A 146 30.12 -7.43 -2.31
C THR A 146 30.97 -6.51 -3.20
N ASP A 147 30.67 -6.39 -4.50
CA ASP A 147 31.59 -5.76 -5.49
C ASP A 147 30.96 -4.72 -6.43
N ARG A 148 30.01 -3.93 -5.92
CA ARG A 148 29.14 -3.02 -6.73
C ARG A 148 28.28 -3.81 -7.74
N GLU A 149 27.28 -3.13 -8.28
CA GLU A 149 26.33 -3.70 -9.24
C GLU A 149 27.05 -3.97 -10.57
N ILE A 150 27.35 -5.25 -10.87
CA ILE A 150 28.02 -5.64 -12.10
C ILE A 150 27.06 -5.48 -13.27
N SER A 151 27.54 -4.80 -14.32
CA SER A 151 26.82 -4.72 -15.58
C SER A 151 27.48 -5.60 -16.63
N VAL A 152 26.73 -6.58 -17.12
CA VAL A 152 27.13 -7.43 -18.24
C VAL A 152 26.39 -6.96 -19.47
N MET A 153 27.12 -6.61 -20.54
CA MET A 153 26.54 -6.10 -21.79
C MET A 153 25.60 -4.89 -21.60
N GLY A 154 25.94 -3.98 -20.68
CA GLY A 154 25.14 -2.79 -20.37
C GLY A 154 23.85 -3.07 -19.59
N ARG A 155 23.65 -4.30 -19.09
CA ARG A 155 22.51 -4.71 -18.26
C ARG A 155 22.97 -5.13 -16.88
N ARG A 156 22.20 -4.81 -15.86
CA ARG A 156 22.48 -5.19 -14.46
C ARG A 156 22.06 -6.65 -14.25
N VAL A 157 22.85 -7.39 -13.48
CA VAL A 157 22.59 -8.79 -13.13
C VAL A 157 22.58 -8.96 -11.61
N ASP A 158 21.85 -9.95 -11.10
CA ASP A 158 21.74 -10.17 -9.64
C ASP A 158 23.02 -10.74 -9.02
N GLY A 159 23.72 -11.59 -9.77
CA GLY A 159 25.02 -12.14 -9.39
C GLY A 159 25.90 -12.51 -10.59
N TYR A 160 27.21 -12.41 -10.43
CA TYR A 160 28.19 -12.79 -11.45
C TYR A 160 29.42 -13.47 -10.84
N VAL A 161 29.97 -14.45 -11.53
CA VAL A 161 31.22 -15.10 -11.15
C VAL A 161 31.97 -15.59 -12.39
N GLU A 162 33.29 -15.45 -12.36
CA GLU A 162 34.20 -16.02 -13.35
C GLU A 162 34.95 -17.18 -12.71
N ILE A 163 34.84 -18.37 -13.31
CA ILE A 163 35.47 -19.59 -12.81
C ILE A 163 36.58 -19.97 -13.79
N PRO A 164 37.86 -19.84 -13.40
CA PRO A 164 38.95 -20.33 -14.22
C PRO A 164 38.90 -21.87 -14.26
N GLN A 165 38.91 -22.42 -15.46
CA GLN A 165 38.99 -23.86 -15.69
C GLN A 165 40.45 -24.32 -15.85
N LEU A 166 40.68 -25.61 -15.66
CA LEU A 166 42.02 -26.23 -15.72
C LEU A 166 42.63 -26.18 -17.13
N ASP A 167 41.81 -26.01 -18.17
CA ASP A 167 42.21 -25.88 -19.57
C ASP A 167 42.61 -24.44 -19.98
N GLY A 168 42.58 -23.50 -19.03
CA GLY A 168 42.87 -22.08 -19.27
C GLY A 168 41.67 -21.27 -19.78
N THR A 169 40.49 -21.88 -19.94
CA THR A 169 39.26 -21.16 -20.25
C THR A 169 38.62 -20.55 -19.00
N VAL A 170 37.75 -19.56 -19.18
CA VAL A 170 37.02 -18.92 -18.08
C VAL A 170 35.53 -19.13 -18.29
N ASP A 171 34.90 -19.85 -17.38
CA ASP A 171 33.44 -20.02 -17.35
C ASP A 171 32.81 -18.81 -16.66
N LYS A 172 32.05 -18.04 -17.44
CA LYS A 172 31.39 -16.83 -16.97
C LYS A 172 29.95 -17.17 -16.63
N ARG A 173 29.62 -17.15 -15.35
CA ARG A 173 28.26 -17.46 -14.87
C ARG A 173 27.51 -16.23 -14.42
N ILE A 174 26.27 -16.13 -14.88
CA ILE A 174 25.32 -15.09 -14.48
C ILE A 174 24.22 -15.75 -13.66
N TYR A 175 23.94 -15.19 -12.48
CA TYR A 175 22.82 -15.57 -11.64
C TYR A 175 21.71 -14.53 -11.81
N GLN A 176 20.50 -14.99 -12.13
CA GLN A 176 19.30 -14.15 -12.25
C GLN A 176 18.19 -14.69 -11.36
N PHE A 177 17.64 -13.83 -10.51
CA PHE A 177 16.53 -14.17 -9.64
C PHE A 177 15.25 -13.50 -10.11
N HIS A 178 14.25 -14.31 -10.47
CA HIS A 178 13.00 -13.81 -11.06
C HIS A 178 11.90 -13.69 -10.00
N GLY A 179 11.68 -12.46 -9.52
CA GLY A 179 10.56 -12.13 -8.64
C GLY A 179 9.21 -12.36 -9.34
N CYS A 180 8.31 -13.15 -8.75
CA CYS A 180 7.14 -13.67 -9.45
C CYS A 180 6.21 -12.56 -9.98
N TYR A 181 5.98 -11.52 -9.16
CA TYR A 181 5.15 -10.38 -9.54
C TYR A 181 5.79 -9.49 -10.62
N TRP A 182 7.11 -9.28 -10.53
CA TRP A 182 7.83 -8.36 -11.41
C TRP A 182 8.10 -8.96 -12.80
N HIS A 183 8.29 -10.27 -12.87
CA HIS A 183 8.61 -10.99 -14.10
C HIS A 183 7.41 -11.74 -14.69
N HIS A 184 6.20 -11.58 -14.13
CA HIS A 184 4.99 -12.33 -14.52
C HIS A 184 5.25 -13.84 -14.55
N CYS A 185 5.52 -14.42 -13.38
CA CYS A 185 5.71 -15.86 -13.24
C CYS A 185 4.53 -16.62 -13.87
N PRO A 186 4.77 -17.56 -14.80
CA PRO A 186 3.72 -18.30 -15.49
C PRO A 186 2.75 -19.04 -14.55
N THR A 187 3.24 -19.45 -13.37
CA THR A 187 2.46 -20.18 -12.36
C THR A 187 1.50 -19.30 -11.58
N HIS A 188 1.89 -18.05 -11.27
CA HIS A 188 1.14 -17.16 -10.36
C HIS A 188 0.46 -15.98 -11.08
N PHE A 189 1.03 -15.54 -12.19
CA PHE A 189 0.58 -14.40 -12.98
C PHE A 189 0.62 -14.76 -14.48
N PRO A 190 -0.22 -15.70 -14.92
CA PRO A 190 -0.30 -16.06 -16.34
C PRO A 190 -0.69 -14.83 -17.18
N ALA A 191 -0.19 -14.78 -18.41
CA ALA A 191 -0.49 -13.67 -19.32
C ALA A 191 -1.99 -13.66 -19.64
N ASN A 192 -2.61 -12.49 -19.49
CA ASN A 192 -3.98 -12.22 -19.96
C ASN A 192 -3.90 -11.34 -21.22
N GLU A 193 -4.84 -11.48 -22.14
CA GLU A 193 -4.88 -10.74 -23.42
C GLU A 193 -4.86 -9.20 -23.23
N ASP A 194 -5.31 -8.69 -22.07
CA ASP A 194 -5.31 -7.26 -21.71
C ASP A 194 -4.01 -6.74 -21.06
N SER A 195 -2.99 -7.58 -20.89
CA SER A 195 -1.74 -7.16 -20.23
C SER A 195 -0.78 -6.49 -21.22
N GLY A 196 -0.81 -5.14 -21.26
CA GLY A 196 -0.05 -4.32 -22.22
C GLY A 196 1.48 -4.47 -22.21
N GLU A 197 2.09 -5.16 -21.25
CA GLU A 197 3.51 -5.54 -21.31
C GLU A 197 3.77 -7.00 -20.89
N ASN A 198 4.29 -7.80 -21.83
CA ASN A 198 4.75 -9.16 -21.53
C ASN A 198 6.15 -9.19 -20.89
N ARG A 199 6.20 -8.92 -19.57
CA ARG A 199 7.45 -8.96 -18.77
C ARG A 199 8.12 -10.34 -18.72
N TYR A 200 7.33 -11.42 -18.87
CA TYR A 200 7.86 -12.79 -18.92
C TYR A 200 8.69 -13.00 -20.19
N GLU A 201 8.16 -12.64 -21.36
CA GLU A 201 8.90 -12.74 -22.63
C GLU A 201 10.18 -11.90 -22.61
N LYS A 202 10.13 -10.67 -22.09
CA LYS A 202 11.33 -9.83 -21.92
C LYS A 202 12.41 -10.54 -21.10
N THR A 203 12.00 -11.24 -20.03
CA THR A 203 12.90 -12.02 -19.18
C THR A 203 13.55 -13.18 -19.95
N GLN A 204 12.75 -13.95 -20.69
CA GLN A 204 13.23 -15.06 -21.52
C GLN A 204 14.18 -14.60 -22.64
N GLN A 205 13.86 -13.48 -23.30
CA GLN A 205 14.71 -12.88 -24.34
C GLN A 205 16.06 -12.43 -23.77
N LEU A 206 16.06 -11.86 -22.56
CA LEU A 206 17.28 -11.42 -21.88
C LEU A 206 18.18 -12.61 -21.53
N THR A 207 17.61 -13.67 -20.94
CA THR A 207 18.34 -14.90 -20.66
C THR A 207 18.91 -15.53 -21.94
N SER A 208 18.12 -15.56 -23.01
CA SER A 208 18.56 -16.08 -24.32
C SER A 208 19.68 -15.23 -24.92
N LEU A 209 19.69 -13.93 -24.69
CA LEU A 209 20.79 -13.04 -25.09
C LEU A 209 22.08 -13.42 -24.36
N PHE A 210 22.05 -13.58 -23.03
CA PHE A 210 23.24 -13.95 -22.26
C PHE A 210 23.79 -15.31 -22.68
N ARG A 211 22.93 -16.33 -22.81
CA ARG A 211 23.36 -17.68 -23.25
C ARG A 211 24.02 -17.66 -24.62
N ARG A 212 23.45 -16.90 -25.58
CA ARG A 212 24.05 -16.75 -26.93
C ARG A 212 25.41 -16.07 -26.94
N ASN A 213 25.71 -15.25 -25.93
CA ASN A 213 27.01 -14.57 -25.80
C ASN A 213 28.01 -15.36 -24.96
N GLY A 214 27.77 -16.66 -24.73
CA GLY A 214 28.72 -17.56 -24.07
C GLY A 214 28.69 -17.53 -22.54
N PHE A 215 27.64 -16.96 -21.94
CA PHE A 215 27.46 -16.99 -20.49
C PHE A 215 26.60 -18.18 -20.06
N THR A 216 27.03 -18.87 -19.00
CA THR A 216 26.19 -19.85 -18.31
C THR A 216 25.21 -19.12 -17.39
N VAL A 217 23.92 -19.14 -17.71
CA VAL A 217 22.90 -18.43 -16.92
C VAL A 217 22.18 -19.40 -15.99
N VAL A 218 22.35 -19.19 -14.67
CA VAL A 218 21.63 -19.87 -13.60
C VAL A 218 20.45 -19.00 -13.18
N GLU A 219 19.24 -19.53 -13.30
CA GLU A 219 18.01 -18.81 -13.01
C GLU A 219 17.25 -19.48 -11.89
N LYS A 220 16.57 -18.68 -11.06
CA LYS A 220 15.67 -19.20 -10.04
C LYS A 220 14.45 -18.31 -9.91
N TRP A 221 13.26 -18.91 -9.90
CA TRP A 221 12.03 -18.19 -9.62
C TRP A 221 11.80 -18.05 -8.12
N GLU A 222 11.21 -16.93 -7.71
CA GLU A 222 10.88 -16.66 -6.32
C GLU A 222 10.03 -17.76 -5.69
N CYS A 223 9.01 -18.23 -6.40
CA CYS A 223 8.15 -19.30 -5.90
C CYS A 223 8.84 -20.66 -5.78
N GLU A 224 9.77 -20.97 -6.70
CA GLU A 224 10.56 -22.20 -6.64
C GLU A 224 11.49 -22.15 -5.43
N PHE A 225 12.16 -21.03 -5.20
CA PHE A 225 13.05 -20.90 -4.05
C PHE A 225 12.30 -20.88 -2.71
N MET A 226 11.11 -20.28 -2.67
CA MET A 226 10.21 -20.41 -1.51
C MET A 226 9.82 -21.87 -1.26
N SER A 227 9.60 -22.65 -2.33
CA SER A 227 9.34 -24.08 -2.21
C SER A 227 10.55 -24.84 -1.69
N ASP A 228 11.77 -24.53 -2.17
CA ASP A 228 13.01 -25.13 -1.66
C ASP A 228 13.20 -24.83 -0.17
N LEU A 229 13.04 -23.57 0.25
CA LEU A 229 13.10 -23.18 1.66
C LEU A 229 12.10 -23.97 2.53
N ALA A 230 10.95 -24.35 1.97
CA ALA A 230 9.90 -25.06 2.67
C ALA A 230 10.02 -26.59 2.59
N SER A 231 10.70 -27.16 1.59
CA SER A 231 10.66 -28.60 1.29
C SER A 231 12.02 -29.26 1.09
N ASP A 232 13.02 -28.54 0.57
CA ASP A 232 14.34 -29.08 0.28
C ASP A 232 15.20 -29.22 1.55
N PRO A 233 15.61 -30.45 1.94
CA PRO A 233 16.39 -30.67 3.15
C PRO A 233 17.72 -29.93 3.16
N ASP A 234 18.42 -29.86 2.02
CA ASP A 234 19.74 -29.24 1.92
C ASP A 234 19.67 -27.72 2.08
N THR A 235 18.69 -27.09 1.42
CA THR A 235 18.43 -25.65 1.56
C THR A 235 18.07 -25.30 2.99
N LYS A 236 17.23 -26.10 3.66
CA LYS A 236 16.89 -25.89 5.08
C LYS A 236 18.10 -26.01 5.99
N ALA A 237 18.85 -27.11 5.87
CA ALA A 237 20.02 -27.36 6.70
C ALA A 237 21.06 -26.24 6.56
N TYR A 238 21.23 -25.70 5.34
CA TYR A 238 22.12 -24.56 5.12
C TYR A 238 21.69 -23.31 5.91
N PHE A 239 20.43 -22.90 5.84
CA PHE A 239 19.96 -21.70 6.55
C PHE A 239 19.79 -21.91 8.06
N GLU A 240 19.65 -23.16 8.52
CA GLU A 240 19.71 -23.51 9.94
C GLU A 240 21.15 -23.41 10.48
N ALA A 241 22.14 -23.92 9.75
CA ALA A 241 23.56 -23.86 10.14
C ALA A 241 24.20 -22.48 9.93
N HIS A 242 23.74 -21.74 8.92
CA HIS A 242 24.21 -20.40 8.57
C HIS A 242 23.02 -19.43 8.58
N PRO A 243 22.50 -19.05 9.76
CA PRO A 243 21.44 -18.06 9.85
C PRO A 243 21.89 -16.81 9.10
N THR A 244 21.12 -16.40 8.09
CA THR A 244 21.46 -15.24 7.25
C THR A 244 21.83 -14.05 8.12
N THR A 245 23.02 -13.51 7.92
CA THR A 245 23.48 -12.27 8.57
C THR A 245 22.69 -11.04 8.12
N ARG A 246 21.85 -11.19 7.10
CA ARG A 246 21.00 -10.15 6.53
C ARG A 246 19.67 -10.12 7.27
N THR A 247 19.47 -9.15 8.15
CA THR A 247 18.13 -8.87 8.72
C THR A 247 17.24 -8.29 7.61
N PRO A 248 16.01 -8.80 7.41
CA PRO A 248 15.07 -8.16 6.49
C PRO A 248 14.72 -6.73 6.97
N PRO A 249 14.44 -5.79 6.06
CA PRO A 249 13.96 -4.48 6.45
C PRO A 249 12.61 -4.60 7.18
N LEU A 250 12.30 -3.63 8.04
CA LEU A 250 11.00 -3.55 8.71
C LEU A 250 9.87 -3.50 7.67
N GLY A 251 8.97 -4.47 7.73
CA GLY A 251 7.74 -4.47 6.97
C GLY A 251 6.77 -3.45 7.57
N LEU A 252 6.72 -2.22 7.04
CA LEU A 252 5.79 -1.18 7.54
C LEU A 252 4.33 -1.64 7.50
N ARG A 253 3.98 -2.57 6.60
CA ARG A 253 2.64 -3.16 6.52
C ARG A 253 2.32 -4.09 7.69
N ASP A 254 3.33 -4.67 8.35
CA ASP A 254 3.14 -5.50 9.55
C ASP A 254 2.63 -4.67 10.73
N ALA A 255 2.77 -3.35 10.67
CA ALA A 255 2.18 -2.44 11.64
C ALA A 255 0.66 -2.27 11.45
N LEU A 256 0.12 -2.60 10.27
CA LEU A 256 -1.27 -2.36 9.90
C LEU A 256 -2.08 -3.66 10.00
N ALA A 257 -3.26 -3.61 10.62
CA ALA A 257 -4.21 -4.72 10.56
C ALA A 257 -5.67 -4.24 10.52
N GLY A 258 -6.52 -5.02 9.84
CA GLY A 258 -7.91 -4.67 9.55
C GLY A 258 -8.07 -3.90 8.23
N GLY A 259 -9.28 -3.94 7.66
CA GLY A 259 -9.58 -3.34 6.34
C GLY A 259 -9.57 -1.80 6.29
N ARG A 260 -9.44 -1.13 7.45
CA ARG A 260 -9.21 0.31 7.55
C ARG A 260 -7.85 0.49 8.20
N THR A 261 -6.99 1.29 7.59
CA THR A 261 -5.55 1.54 7.84
C THR A 261 -5.18 1.90 9.29
N SER A 262 -5.51 1.05 10.25
CA SER A 262 -5.19 1.22 11.66
C SER A 262 -3.82 0.63 11.92
N ALA A 263 -2.89 1.47 12.39
CA ALA A 263 -1.63 0.97 12.92
C ALA A 263 -1.90 0.39 14.31
N LEU A 264 -1.68 -0.92 14.47
CA LEU A 264 -1.85 -1.64 15.73
C LEU A 264 -0.51 -1.93 16.41
N LYS A 265 0.60 -1.82 15.66
CA LYS A 265 1.96 -1.97 16.20
C LYS A 265 2.78 -0.72 15.90
N TRP A 266 3.00 0.09 16.94
CA TRP A 266 3.68 1.39 16.84
C TRP A 266 5.17 1.33 17.19
N TYR A 267 5.60 0.22 17.81
CA TYR A 267 6.94 0.06 18.33
C TYR A 267 7.52 -1.30 17.93
N TYR A 268 8.76 -1.27 17.44
CA TYR A 268 9.57 -2.45 17.19
C TYR A 268 10.93 -2.22 17.85
N LYS A 269 11.29 -3.09 18.81
CA LYS A 269 12.60 -3.05 19.45
C LYS A 269 13.55 -3.92 18.64
N ALA A 270 14.62 -3.31 18.12
CA ALA A 270 15.65 -4.05 17.40
C ALA A 270 16.33 -5.08 18.31
N ASP A 271 16.47 -6.30 17.81
CA ASP A 271 17.19 -7.40 18.45
C ASP A 271 18.66 -7.37 18.03
N LEU A 272 19.46 -6.60 18.78
CA LEU A 272 20.89 -6.42 18.51
C LEU A 272 21.67 -7.75 18.54
N ALA A 273 21.19 -8.75 19.30
CA ALA A 273 21.84 -10.07 19.39
C ALA A 273 21.70 -10.86 18.08
N LYS A 274 20.66 -10.57 17.28
CA LYS A 274 20.44 -11.14 15.95
C LYS A 274 21.03 -10.31 14.81
N GLY A 275 21.84 -9.29 15.14
CA GLY A 275 22.50 -8.44 14.15
C GLY A 275 21.62 -7.33 13.58
N GLU A 276 20.43 -7.08 14.16
CA GLU A 276 19.59 -5.95 13.76
C GLU A 276 20.30 -4.63 14.11
N LYS A 277 20.24 -3.65 13.21
CA LYS A 277 20.89 -2.34 13.38
C LYS A 277 19.86 -1.25 13.60
N LYS A 278 20.22 -0.28 14.44
CA LYS A 278 19.41 0.90 14.77
C LYS A 278 19.44 1.93 13.64
#